data_AF-A0A5S3V5X4-F1
#
_entry.id   AF-A0A5S3V5X4-F1
#
_cell.length_a   1.000
_cell.length_b   1.000
_cell.length_c   1.000
_cell.angle_alpha   90.00
_cell.angle_beta   90.00
_cell.angle_gamma   90.00
#
_symmetry.space_group_name_H-M   'P 1'
#
loop_
_entity.id
_entity.type
_entity.pdbx_description
1 polymer ?
#
loop_
_entity_poly.entity_id
_entity_poly.type
_entity_poly.pdbx_seq_one_letter_code
_entity_poly.pdbx_strand_id
1 'polypeptide(L)'
;MAEYIISILLLIGGCFVLVGSIGLVKMPDFFMRLHGPTKATTLGMASLLTAAMVFFSTTGEGLSVKEILISIFLLLTAPISGYMLIKSAIHHKLDSIERTSGKDNIEDDV
;
A
#
# COMPACT_ATOMS: atom_id res chain seq x y z
N MET A 1 -27.33 9.21 -2.93
CA MET A 1 -26.22 10.16 -3.18
C MET A 1 -24.90 9.64 -2.62
N ALA A 2 -24.86 9.20 -1.35
CA ALA A 2 -23.68 8.57 -0.78
C ALA A 2 -23.22 7.31 -1.55
N GLU A 3 -24.14 6.54 -2.14
CA GLU A 3 -23.80 5.34 -2.91
C GLU A 3 -22.92 5.63 -4.13
N TYR A 4 -23.10 6.78 -4.79
CA TYR A 4 -22.25 7.19 -5.91
C TYR A 4 -20.82 7.48 -5.43
N ILE A 5 -20.68 8.17 -4.29
CA ILE A 5 -19.38 8.48 -3.69
C ILE A 5 -18.67 7.17 -3.31
N ILE A 6 -19.38 6.26 -2.64
CA ILE A 6 -18.83 4.96 -2.22
C ILE A 6 -18.41 4.16 -3.45
N SER A 7 -19.24 4.10 -4.49
CA SER A 7 -18.92 3.37 -5.73
C SER A 7 -17.68 3.91 -6.43
N ILE A 8 -17.56 5.23 -6.55
CA ILE A 8 -16.36 5.88 -7.13
C ILE A 8 -15.12 5.53 -6.31
N LEU A 9 -15.23 5.59 -4.98
CA LEU A 9 -14.12 5.31 -4.08
C LEU A 9 -13.70 3.83 -4.14
N LEU A 10 -14.66 2.90 -4.24
CA LEU A 10 -14.37 1.47 -4.45
C LEU A 10 -13.68 1.22 -5.80
N LEU A 11 -14.13 1.87 -6.87
CA LEU A 11 -13.50 1.74 -8.20
C LEU A 11 -12.08 2.29 -8.24
N ILE A 12 -11.86 3.47 -7.65
CA ILE A 12 -10.52 4.06 -7.54
C ILE A 12 -9.63 3.15 -6.69
N GLY A 13 -10.09 2.76 -5.51
CA GLY A 13 -9.35 1.88 -4.61
C GLY A 13 -8.98 0.55 -5.27
N GLY A 14 -9.96 -0.10 -5.93
CA GLY A 14 -9.76 -1.34 -6.68
C GLY A 14 -8.79 -1.18 -7.85
N CYS A 15 -8.86 -0.07 -8.59
CA CYS A 15 -7.91 0.23 -9.66
C CYS A 15 -6.46 0.34 -9.13
N PHE A 16 -6.24 1.05 -8.03
CA PHE A 16 -4.91 1.15 -7.42
C PHE A 16 -4.40 -0.20 -6.89
N VAL A 17 -5.26 -1.01 -6.28
CA VAL A 17 -4.89 -2.37 -5.84
C VAL A 17 -4.50 -3.25 -7.04
N LEU A 18 -5.28 -3.20 -8.12
CA LEU A 18 -5.01 -3.95 -9.34
C LEU A 18 -3.70 -3.50 -10.01
N VAL A 19 -3.50 -2.20 -10.19
CA VAL A 19 -2.27 -1.64 -10.75
C VAL A 19 -1.06 -1.97 -9.87
N GLY A 20 -1.19 -1.87 -8.55
CA GLY A 20 -0.10 -2.21 -7.64
C GLY A 20 0.24 -3.71 -7.64
N SER A 21 -0.76 -4.59 -7.79
CA SER A 21 -0.56 -6.03 -7.96
C SER A 21 0.15 -6.35 -9.28
N ILE A 22 -0.28 -5.74 -10.39
CA ILE A 22 0.41 -5.86 -11.68
C ILE A 22 1.85 -5.34 -11.57
N GLY A 23 2.06 -4.21 -10.90
CA GLY A 23 3.38 -3.66 -10.63
C GLY A 23 4.28 -4.61 -9.84
N LEU A 24 3.72 -5.32 -8.85
CA LEU A 24 4.46 -6.32 -8.07
C LEU A 24 4.93 -7.50 -8.94
N VAL A 25 4.14 -7.94 -9.91
CA VAL A 25 4.49 -9.08 -10.78
C VAL A 25 5.42 -8.66 -11.93
N LYS A 26 5.21 -7.46 -12.49
CA LYS A 26 5.85 -7.06 -13.74
C LYS A 26 7.16 -6.28 -13.59
N MET A 27 7.45 -5.75 -12.40
CA MET A 27 8.68 -4.99 -12.19
C MET A 27 9.92 -5.91 -12.10
N PRO A 28 11.05 -5.47 -12.67
CA PRO A 28 12.24 -6.31 -12.90
C PRO A 28 13.10 -6.59 -11.65
N ASP A 29 12.97 -5.79 -10.59
CA ASP A 29 13.84 -5.84 -9.40
C ASP A 29 12.98 -5.78 -8.13
N PHE A 30 13.38 -6.47 -7.06
CA PHE A 30 12.74 -6.48 -5.75
C PHE A 30 12.46 -5.06 -5.22
N PHE A 31 13.45 -4.17 -5.25
CA PHE A 31 13.31 -2.79 -4.76
C PHE A 31 12.23 -2.04 -5.54
N MET A 32 12.22 -2.21 -6.86
CA MET A 32 11.23 -1.58 -7.74
C MET A 32 9.84 -2.19 -7.50
N ARG A 33 9.75 -3.52 -7.42
CA ARG A 33 8.51 -4.26 -7.14
C ARG A 33 7.82 -3.77 -5.89
N LEU A 34 8.55 -3.37 -4.85
CA LEU A 34 7.99 -2.90 -3.58
C LEU A 34 7.20 -1.59 -3.70
N HIS A 35 7.45 -0.77 -4.73
CA HIS A 35 6.62 0.40 -5.01
C HIS A 35 5.18 0.03 -5.42
N GLY A 36 4.97 -1.14 -6.06
CA GLY A 36 3.65 -1.63 -6.45
C GLY A 36 2.73 -1.84 -5.24
N PRO A 37 3.08 -2.76 -4.32
CA PRO A 37 2.35 -2.98 -3.08
C PRO A 37 2.21 -1.72 -2.23
N THR A 38 3.25 -0.89 -2.15
CA THR A 38 3.19 0.35 -1.36
C THR A 38 2.13 1.32 -1.90
N LYS A 39 1.99 1.45 -3.22
CA LYS A 39 0.92 2.27 -3.83
C LYS A 39 -0.46 1.63 -3.65
N ALA A 40 -0.55 0.30 -3.76
CA ALA A 40 -1.79 -0.43 -3.54
C ALA A 40 -2.34 -0.25 -2.11
N THR A 41 -1.47 -0.32 -1.10
CA THR A 41 -1.89 -0.18 0.30
C THR A 41 -2.16 1.27 0.68
N THR A 42 -1.28 2.21 0.32
CA THR A 42 -1.44 3.62 0.72
C THR A 42 -2.59 4.34 0.03
N LEU A 43 -2.80 4.13 -1.28
CA LEU A 43 -3.89 4.78 -2.02
C LEU A 43 -5.09 3.85 -2.20
N GLY A 44 -4.85 2.60 -2.57
CA GLY A 44 -5.91 1.63 -2.83
C GLY A 44 -6.70 1.27 -1.58
N MET A 45 -6.00 0.75 -0.55
CA MET A 45 -6.66 0.37 0.70
C MET A 45 -7.18 1.57 1.49
N ALA A 46 -6.47 2.71 1.52
CA ALA A 46 -7.01 3.91 2.16
C ALA A 46 -8.33 4.37 1.54
N SER A 47 -8.44 4.31 0.20
CA SER A 47 -9.66 4.62 -0.53
C SER A 47 -10.79 3.64 -0.22
N LEU A 48 -10.50 2.33 -0.19
CA LEU A 48 -11.45 1.28 0.19
C LEU A 48 -11.95 1.43 1.64
N LEU A 49 -11.03 1.71 2.58
CA LEU A 49 -11.35 1.90 3.99
C LEU A 49 -12.17 3.16 4.23
N THR A 50 -11.85 4.25 3.51
CA THR A 50 -12.65 5.47 3.54
C THR A 50 -14.06 5.21 2.97
N ALA A 51 -14.18 4.34 1.96
CA ALA A 51 -15.48 3.98 1.38
C ALA A 51 -16.34 3.22 2.40
N ALA A 52 -15.72 2.30 3.15
CA ALA A 52 -16.36 1.59 4.24
C ALA A 52 -16.83 2.57 5.34
N MET A 53 -15.97 3.48 5.80
CA MET A 53 -16.35 4.48 6.81
C MET A 53 -17.54 5.34 6.38
N VAL A 54 -17.57 5.77 5.12
CA VAL A 54 -18.70 6.54 4.58
C VAL A 54 -19.97 5.70 4.55
N PHE A 55 -19.89 4.42 4.14
CA PHE A 55 -21.03 3.52 4.09
C PHE A 55 -21.65 3.27 5.48
N PHE A 56 -20.82 2.95 6.49
CA PHE A 56 -21.29 2.70 7.86
C PHE A 56 -21.81 3.96 8.55
N SER A 57 -21.19 5.11 8.28
CA SER A 57 -21.71 6.41 8.73
C SER A 57 -23.13 6.68 8.20
N THR A 58 -23.43 6.28 6.96
CA THR A 58 -24.77 6.48 6.37
C THR A 58 -25.80 5.43 6.76
N THR A 59 -25.39 4.25 7.21
CA THR A 59 -26.30 3.13 7.55
C THR A 59 -26.82 3.21 8.99
N GLY A 60 -26.36 4.18 9.79
CA GLY A 60 -26.90 4.46 11.12
C GLY A 60 -26.29 3.62 12.25
N GLU A 61 -25.36 2.72 11.96
CA GLU A 61 -24.59 1.97 12.98
C GLU A 61 -23.48 2.82 13.63
N GLY A 62 -23.23 4.03 13.11
CA GLY A 62 -22.16 4.92 13.54
C GLY A 62 -20.78 4.42 13.11
N LEU A 63 -19.75 5.24 13.30
CA LEU A 63 -18.37 4.82 13.09
C LEU A 63 -17.99 3.80 14.18
N SER A 64 -17.91 2.52 13.80
CA SER A 64 -17.45 1.49 14.72
C SER A 64 -15.96 1.67 15.00
N VAL A 65 -15.57 1.58 16.28
CA VAL A 65 -14.16 1.60 16.71
C VAL A 65 -13.32 0.59 15.91
N LYS A 66 -13.94 -0.52 15.48
CA LYS A 66 -13.31 -1.56 14.67
C LYS A 66 -12.80 -1.05 13.33
N GLU A 67 -13.53 -0.18 12.64
CA GLU A 67 -13.14 0.34 11.31
C GLU A 67 -11.95 1.28 11.39
N ILE A 68 -11.97 2.16 12.39
CA ILE A 68 -10.86 3.08 12.67
C ILE A 68 -9.62 2.26 13.03
N LEU A 69 -9.77 1.26 13.91
CA LEU A 69 -8.68 0.39 14.33
C LEU A 69 -8.09 -0.40 13.14
N ILE A 70 -8.93 -1.00 12.30
CA ILE A 70 -8.50 -1.73 11.09
C ILE A 70 -7.77 -0.78 10.14
N SER A 71 -8.25 0.45 9.96
CA SER A 71 -7.65 1.41 9.05
C SER A 71 -6.28 1.87 9.50
N ILE A 72 -6.15 2.23 10.78
CA ILE A 72 -4.86 2.62 11.37
C ILE A 72 -3.90 1.44 11.32
N PHE A 73 -4.35 0.25 11.71
CA PHE A 73 -3.51 -0.94 11.72
C PHE A 73 -2.97 -1.26 10.32
N LEU A 74 -3.85 -1.33 9.31
CA LEU A 74 -3.43 -1.60 7.94
C LEU A 74 -2.47 -0.56 7.36
N LEU A 75 -2.75 0.72 7.60
CA LEU A 75 -1.90 1.81 7.11
C LEU A 75 -0.56 1.90 7.83
N LEU A 76 -0.46 1.47 9.09
CA LEU A 76 0.81 1.43 9.82
C LEU A 76 1.61 0.17 9.51
N THR A 77 0.96 -0.99 9.39
CA THR A 77 1.64 -2.25 9.09
C THR A 77 2.33 -2.20 7.73
N ALA A 78 1.69 -1.61 6.70
CA ALA A 78 2.26 -1.54 5.36
C ALA A 78 3.65 -0.87 5.27
N PRO A 79 3.89 0.36 5.77
CA PRO A 79 5.20 1.01 5.72
C PRO A 79 6.23 0.32 6.62
N ILE A 80 5.82 -0.19 7.78
CA ILE A 80 6.71 -0.92 8.69
C ILE A 80 7.21 -2.21 8.00
N SER A 81 6.30 -3.00 7.44
CA SER A 81 6.67 -4.20 6.67
C SER A 81 7.54 -3.87 5.46
N GLY A 82 7.20 -2.81 4.71
CA GLY A 82 8.02 -2.34 3.58
C GLY A 82 9.44 -1.98 3.99
N TYR A 83 9.60 -1.21 5.08
CA TYR A 83 10.91 -0.84 5.62
C TYR A 83 11.73 -2.07 6.04
N MET A 84 11.13 -3.00 6.78
CA MET A 84 11.82 -4.23 7.20
C MET A 84 12.23 -5.11 6.00
N LEU A 85 11.39 -5.19 4.97
CA LEU A 85 11.70 -5.90 3.73
C LEU A 85 12.89 -5.29 3.00
N ILE A 86 12.95 -3.96 2.86
CA ILE A 86 14.10 -3.27 2.24
C ILE A 86 15.37 -3.52 3.05
N LYS A 87 15.32 -3.34 4.38
CA LYS A 87 16.48 -3.52 5.25
C LYS A 87 17.03 -4.95 5.18
N SER A 88 16.14 -5.94 5.15
CA SER A 88 16.51 -7.34 4.96
C SER A 88 17.10 -7.58 3.57
N ALA A 89 16.51 -7.01 2.51
CA ALA A 89 17.01 -7.17 1.15
C ALA A 89 18.42 -6.59 0.95
N ILE A 90 18.69 -5.44 1.58
CA ILE A 90 20.02 -4.84 1.63
C ILE A 90 21.00 -5.77 2.36
N HIS A 91 20.62 -6.28 3.53
CA HIS A 91 21.47 -7.18 4.32
C HIS A 91 21.80 -8.48 3.58
N HIS A 92 20.85 -9.00 2.80
CA HIS A 92 21.04 -10.17 1.94
C HIS A 92 21.73 -9.87 0.60
N LYS A 93 22.10 -8.62 0.33
CA LYS A 93 22.74 -8.16 -0.91
C LYS A 93 22.00 -8.63 -2.17
N LEU A 94 20.67 -8.49 -2.17
CA LEU A 94 19.87 -8.87 -3.35
C LEU A 94 20.35 -8.12 -4.60
N ASP A 95 20.50 -8.86 -5.69
CA ASP A 95 20.82 -8.30 -7.00
C ASP A 95 19.77 -7.29 -7.40
N SER A 96 20.24 -6.13 -7.82
CA SER A 96 19.41 -5.04 -8.32
C SER A 96 19.88 -4.63 -9.69
N ILE A 97 18.95 -4.20 -10.54
CA ILE A 97 19.29 -3.78 -11.90
C ILE A 97 20.06 -2.47 -11.87
N GLU A 98 20.82 -2.19 -12.95
CA GLU A 98 21.62 -0.96 -13.08
C GLU A 98 20.75 0.30 -13.06
N ARG A 99 19.47 0.18 -13.44
CA ARG A 99 18.48 1.27 -13.41
C ARG A 99 17.94 1.57 -12.01
N THR A 100 18.25 0.74 -11.01
CA THR A 100 17.80 0.95 -9.63
C THR A 100 18.66 2.04 -9.01
N SER A 101 18.05 3.20 -8.77
CA SER A 101 18.72 4.38 -8.22
C SER A 101 18.92 4.26 -6.70
N GLY A 102 20.04 4.81 -6.19
CA GLY A 102 20.33 4.86 -4.76
C GLY A 102 21.15 3.68 -4.22
N LYS A 103 21.75 2.87 -5.10
CA LYS A 103 22.68 1.77 -4.74
C LYS A 103 23.93 2.31 -4.05
N ASP A 104 24.42 3.46 -4.50
CA ASP A 104 25.63 4.13 -4.03
C ASP A 104 25.51 4.60 -2.55
N ASN A 105 24.27 4.76 -2.05
CA ASN A 105 24.01 5.12 -0.65
C ASN A 105 24.02 3.91 0.29
N ILE A 106 24.20 2.69 -0.22
CA ILE A 106 24.15 1.44 0.54
C ILE A 106 25.56 1.04 1.03
N GLU A 107 26.63 1.66 0.50
CA GLU A 107 28.02 1.25 0.71
C GLU A 107 28.62 1.56 2.09
N ASP A 108 27.92 2.25 2.99
CA ASP A 108 28.52 2.71 4.26
C ASP A 108 27.88 2.14 5.57
N ASP A 109 26.85 1.30 5.49
CA ASP A 109 26.06 0.87 6.68
C ASP A 109 26.14 -0.65 7.01
N VAL A 110 27.18 -1.37 6.55
CA VAL A 110 27.47 -2.76 6.98
C VAL A 110 28.94 -2.97 7.32
#